data_AF-A0A956IDG6-F1
#
_entry.id   AF-A0A956IDG6-F1
#
_cell.length_a   1.000
_cell.length_b   1.000
_cell.length_c   1.000
_cell.angle_alpha   90.00
_cell.angle_beta   90.00
_cell.angle_gamma   90.00
#
_symmetry.space_group_name_H-M   'P 1'
#
loop_
_entity.id
_entity.type
_entity.pdbx_description
1 polymer ?
#
loop_
_entity_poly.entity_id
_entity_poly.type
_entity_poly.pdbx_seq_one_letter_code
_entity_poly.pdbx_strand_id
1 'polypeptide(L)'
;MSSWLRSQWLAFQHSFDREEVLAGSHPKTTAVAVVGMWLVFGIIGYVPRLAEASQFVRPWIPILLSTIGGVFTLTVWREGARGPLALLATLLDNAFYSAAFVVAACSTQGGYAIGLAVTQGLVLIAFVAPTYALTLPFATVMTIPPLLAFAVWMPSAAVSVILLCSWVMMLVGSVWASRRRELLAAQKKLTAAVTAANQIADESVQAALATTLLSLGNFLHELRNHQTSIRANLSYVAMQANLDAEARAALDDALESQEAEEQLTRDTIASLKEKAGPEAESFLIDEVIERVRS
;
A
#
# COMPACT_ATOMS: atom_id res chain seq x y z
N MET A 1 -17.77 -2.55 -27.70
CA MET A 1 -17.63 -3.40 -26.49
C MET A 1 -18.78 -3.08 -25.56
N SER A 2 -19.57 -4.06 -25.12
CA SER A 2 -20.66 -3.79 -24.16
C SER A 2 -20.10 -3.23 -22.84
N SER A 3 -20.89 -2.45 -22.11
CA SER A 3 -20.50 -1.87 -20.81
C SER A 3 -20.01 -2.93 -19.83
N TRP A 4 -20.62 -4.11 -19.87
CA TRP A 4 -20.24 -5.28 -19.08
C TRP A 4 -18.87 -5.85 -19.44
N LEU A 5 -18.54 -6.01 -20.73
CA LEU A 5 -17.20 -6.49 -21.12
C LEU A 5 -16.10 -5.52 -20.70
N ARG A 6 -16.39 -4.21 -20.76
CA ARG A 6 -15.47 -3.17 -20.32
C ARG A 6 -15.24 -3.23 -18.81
N SER A 7 -16.27 -3.48 -18.01
CA SER A 7 -16.10 -3.61 -16.56
C SER A 7 -15.29 -4.85 -16.18
N GLN A 8 -15.52 -5.99 -16.83
CA GLN A 8 -14.72 -7.20 -16.60
C GLN A 8 -13.25 -7.01 -17.00
N TRP A 9 -13.00 -6.33 -18.12
CA TRP A 9 -11.64 -6.03 -18.56
C TRP A 9 -10.90 -5.11 -17.58
N LEU A 10 -11.56 -4.07 -17.08
CA LEU A 10 -11.02 -3.20 -16.05
C LEU A 10 -10.77 -3.96 -14.73
N ALA A 11 -11.69 -4.85 -14.34
CA ALA A 11 -11.51 -5.68 -13.15
C ALA A 11 -10.24 -6.54 -13.27
N PHE A 12 -9.98 -7.15 -14.43
CA PHE A 12 -8.74 -7.89 -14.66
C PHE A 12 -7.50 -6.99 -14.63
N GLN A 13 -7.56 -5.81 -15.25
CA GLN A 13 -6.46 -4.84 -15.20
C GLN A 13 -6.09 -4.41 -13.77
N HIS A 14 -7.06 -4.39 -12.85
CA HIS A 14 -6.84 -4.10 -11.42
C HIS A 14 -6.56 -5.35 -10.57
N SER A 15 -6.57 -6.54 -11.16
CA SER A 15 -6.43 -7.80 -10.43
C SER A 15 -5.00 -8.17 -10.07
N PHE A 16 -4.00 -7.50 -10.67
CA PHE A 16 -2.59 -7.79 -10.47
C PHE A 16 -1.76 -6.52 -10.31
N ASP A 17 -0.59 -6.66 -9.65
CA ASP A 17 0.40 -5.59 -9.59
C ASP A 17 1.28 -5.67 -10.86
N ARG A 18 1.38 -4.55 -11.58
CA ARG A 18 2.14 -4.50 -12.83
C ARG A 18 3.63 -4.67 -12.62
N GLU A 19 4.18 -4.14 -11.53
CA GLU A 19 5.61 -4.22 -11.25
C GLU A 19 6.01 -5.66 -10.93
N GLU A 20 5.19 -6.36 -10.16
CA GLU A 20 5.35 -7.78 -9.85
C GLU A 20 5.28 -8.63 -11.13
N VAL A 21 4.27 -8.41 -11.98
CA VAL A 21 4.15 -9.12 -13.27
C VAL A 21 5.33 -8.82 -14.19
N LEU A 22 5.78 -7.58 -14.27
CA LEU A 22 6.95 -7.20 -15.07
C LEU A 22 8.23 -7.88 -14.61
N ALA A 23 8.44 -7.97 -13.29
CA ALA A 23 9.58 -8.64 -12.70
C ALA A 23 9.56 -10.14 -13.02
N GLY A 24 8.39 -10.78 -12.93
CA GLY A 24 8.20 -12.19 -13.31
C GLY A 24 8.42 -12.45 -14.80
N SER A 25 7.99 -11.53 -15.67
CA SER A 25 8.06 -11.66 -17.13
C SER A 25 9.43 -11.36 -17.74
N HIS A 26 10.48 -11.21 -16.94
CA HIS A 26 11.81 -10.91 -17.44
C HIS A 26 12.31 -11.94 -18.49
N PRO A 27 13.05 -11.55 -19.54
CA PRO A 27 13.45 -12.49 -20.60
C PRO A 27 14.26 -13.68 -20.10
N LYS A 28 15.12 -13.46 -19.10
CA LYS A 28 15.91 -14.54 -18.47
C LYS A 28 15.05 -15.56 -17.73
N THR A 29 14.09 -15.11 -16.91
CA THR A 29 13.20 -16.01 -16.15
C THR A 29 12.28 -16.77 -17.12
N THR A 30 11.78 -16.08 -18.13
CA THR A 30 10.95 -16.66 -19.20
C THR A 30 11.73 -17.74 -19.97
N ALA A 31 12.97 -17.44 -20.38
CA ALA A 31 13.81 -18.41 -21.08
C ALA A 31 14.09 -19.66 -20.21
N VAL A 32 14.40 -19.48 -18.93
CA VAL A 32 14.60 -20.59 -18.00
C VAL A 32 13.34 -21.44 -17.85
N ALA A 33 12.16 -20.80 -17.71
CA ALA A 33 10.89 -21.51 -17.58
C ALA A 33 10.55 -22.31 -18.85
N VAL A 34 10.61 -21.66 -20.03
CA VAL A 34 10.27 -22.30 -21.31
C VAL A 34 11.25 -23.44 -21.61
N VAL A 35 12.56 -23.19 -21.52
CA VAL A 35 13.58 -24.23 -21.77
C VAL A 35 13.48 -25.35 -20.73
N GLY A 36 13.22 -25.03 -19.47
CA GLY A 36 12.99 -26.03 -18.43
C GLY A 36 11.81 -26.93 -18.76
N MET A 37 10.67 -26.36 -19.18
CA MET A 37 9.50 -27.12 -19.62
C MET A 37 9.81 -27.96 -20.86
N TRP A 38 10.53 -27.40 -21.85
CA TRP A 38 10.95 -28.15 -23.04
C TRP A 38 11.82 -29.35 -22.68
N LEU A 39 12.78 -29.18 -21.79
CA LEU A 39 13.65 -30.26 -21.34
C LEU A 39 12.84 -31.33 -20.61
N VAL A 40 11.95 -30.95 -19.69
CA VAL A 40 11.11 -31.93 -18.97
C VAL A 40 10.22 -32.71 -19.93
N PHE A 41 9.45 -32.03 -20.79
CA PHE A 41 8.56 -32.69 -21.75
C PHE A 41 9.34 -33.50 -22.78
N GLY A 42 10.48 -32.98 -23.24
CA GLY A 42 11.33 -33.65 -24.22
C GLY A 42 12.02 -34.89 -23.66
N ILE A 43 12.52 -34.82 -22.42
CA ILE A 43 13.13 -35.96 -21.74
C ILE A 43 12.10 -37.07 -21.54
N ILE A 44 10.90 -36.74 -21.05
CA ILE A 44 9.85 -37.74 -20.82
C ILE A 44 9.36 -38.33 -22.15
N GLY A 45 9.18 -37.51 -23.19
CA GLY A 45 8.54 -37.91 -24.43
C GLY A 45 9.45 -38.46 -25.53
N TYR A 46 10.76 -38.15 -25.50
CA TYR A 46 11.69 -38.54 -26.58
C TYR A 46 12.89 -39.39 -26.12
N VAL A 47 13.21 -39.48 -24.83
CA VAL A 47 14.26 -40.40 -24.36
C VAL A 47 13.68 -41.82 -24.37
N PRO A 48 14.24 -42.78 -25.12
CA PRO A 48 13.58 -44.06 -25.41
C PRO A 48 13.03 -44.80 -24.18
N ARG A 49 13.87 -44.97 -23.14
CA ARG A 49 13.47 -45.65 -21.90
C ARG A 49 12.34 -44.96 -21.14
N LEU A 50 12.29 -43.62 -21.19
CA LEU A 50 11.26 -42.83 -20.51
C LEU A 50 10.00 -42.71 -21.37
N ALA A 51 10.13 -42.61 -22.68
CA ALA A 51 9.02 -42.55 -23.62
C ALA A 51 8.23 -43.87 -23.61
N GLU A 52 8.92 -45.01 -23.56
CA GLU A 52 8.30 -46.34 -23.42
C GLU A 52 7.55 -46.47 -22.10
N ALA A 53 8.14 -45.98 -20.99
CA ALA A 53 7.53 -46.08 -19.66
C ALA A 53 6.39 -45.08 -19.44
N SER A 54 6.48 -43.87 -20.00
CA SER A 54 5.51 -42.80 -19.84
C SER A 54 4.36 -42.86 -20.84
N GLN A 55 4.57 -43.51 -21.99
CA GLN A 55 3.64 -43.55 -23.12
C GLN A 55 3.11 -42.15 -23.49
N PHE A 56 3.98 -41.13 -23.41
CA PHE A 56 3.60 -39.74 -23.63
C PHE A 56 3.18 -39.50 -25.08
N VAL A 57 1.88 -39.30 -25.29
CA VAL A 57 1.29 -39.10 -26.61
C VAL A 57 1.47 -37.64 -27.04
N ARG A 58 2.20 -37.43 -28.16
CA ARG A 58 2.43 -36.11 -28.79
C ARG A 58 3.09 -35.08 -27.85
N PRO A 59 4.32 -35.34 -27.34
CA PRO A 59 5.05 -34.43 -26.44
C PRO A 59 5.33 -33.05 -27.04
N TRP A 60 5.26 -32.89 -28.37
CA TRP A 60 5.42 -31.60 -29.03
C TRP A 60 4.29 -30.59 -28.76
N ILE A 61 3.08 -31.04 -28.43
CA ILE A 61 1.94 -30.14 -28.13
C ILE A 61 2.21 -29.27 -26.90
N PRO A 62 2.56 -29.83 -25.73
CA PRO A 62 2.87 -29.02 -24.55
C PRO A 62 4.15 -28.18 -24.70
N ILE A 63 5.12 -28.64 -25.49
CA ILE A 63 6.28 -27.82 -25.89
C ILE A 63 5.81 -26.58 -26.68
N LEU A 64 4.93 -26.76 -27.66
CA LEU A 64 4.36 -25.65 -28.44
C LEU A 64 3.57 -24.68 -27.55
N LEU A 65 2.70 -25.20 -26.66
CA LEU A 65 1.91 -24.39 -25.74
C LEU A 65 2.80 -23.57 -24.79
N SER A 66 3.83 -24.17 -24.20
CA SER A 66 4.78 -23.45 -23.34
C SER A 66 5.58 -22.39 -24.11
N THR A 67 5.89 -22.64 -25.39
CA THR A 67 6.52 -21.65 -26.28
C THR A 67 5.61 -20.46 -26.53
N ILE A 68 4.34 -20.71 -26.84
CA ILE A 68 3.34 -19.66 -27.04
C ILE A 68 3.15 -18.84 -25.75
N GLY A 69 3.08 -19.52 -24.59
CA GLY A 69 3.08 -18.86 -23.27
C GLY A 69 4.29 -17.94 -23.11
N GLY A 70 5.50 -18.41 -23.43
CA GLY A 70 6.72 -17.61 -23.42
C GLY A 70 6.68 -16.39 -24.33
N VAL A 71 6.12 -16.51 -25.54
CA VAL A 71 5.94 -15.38 -26.46
C VAL A 71 5.01 -14.33 -25.84
N PHE A 72 3.90 -14.75 -25.23
CA PHE A 72 3.02 -13.83 -24.52
C PHE A 72 3.74 -13.16 -23.34
N THR A 73 4.44 -13.91 -22.48
CA THR A 73 5.21 -13.35 -21.36
C THR A 73 6.27 -12.33 -21.84
N LEU A 74 6.99 -12.61 -22.92
CA LEU A 74 7.93 -11.66 -23.52
C LEU A 74 7.23 -10.42 -24.10
N THR A 75 6.02 -10.59 -24.63
CA THR A 75 5.19 -9.47 -25.10
C THR A 75 4.78 -8.58 -23.92
N VAL A 76 4.40 -9.17 -22.78
CA VAL A 76 4.11 -8.43 -21.54
C VAL A 76 5.32 -7.60 -21.11
N TRP A 77 6.51 -8.20 -21.11
CA TRP A 77 7.74 -7.49 -20.75
C TRP A 77 8.06 -6.35 -21.72
N ARG A 78 8.01 -6.62 -23.03
CA ARG A 78 8.30 -5.65 -24.08
C ARG A 78 7.37 -4.43 -24.03
N GLU A 79 6.09 -4.66 -23.77
CA GLU A 79 5.07 -3.61 -23.67
C GLU A 79 4.99 -3.00 -22.26
N GLY A 80 5.86 -3.39 -21.32
CA GLY A 80 5.89 -2.83 -19.98
C GLY A 80 4.62 -3.10 -19.16
N ALA A 81 3.94 -4.22 -19.40
CA ALA A 81 2.62 -4.54 -18.84
C ALA A 81 1.57 -3.41 -18.99
N ARG A 82 1.69 -2.60 -20.07
CA ARG A 82 0.80 -1.47 -20.36
C ARG A 82 -0.02 -1.72 -21.62
N GLY A 83 -1.23 -1.16 -21.62
CA GLY A 83 -2.13 -1.22 -22.77
C GLY A 83 -2.87 -2.55 -22.93
N PRO A 84 -3.77 -2.63 -23.93
CA PRO A 84 -4.67 -3.76 -24.11
C PRO A 84 -3.94 -5.03 -24.58
N LEU A 85 -2.89 -4.90 -25.39
CA LEU A 85 -2.12 -6.03 -25.88
C LEU A 85 -1.37 -6.73 -24.75
N ALA A 86 -0.69 -5.97 -23.90
CA ALA A 86 0.02 -6.52 -22.74
C ALA A 86 -0.96 -7.21 -21.78
N LEU A 87 -2.12 -6.60 -21.51
CA LEU A 87 -3.15 -7.19 -20.66
C LEU A 87 -3.67 -8.52 -21.24
N LEU A 88 -3.91 -8.59 -22.54
CA LEU A 88 -4.31 -9.85 -23.20
C LEU A 88 -3.20 -10.90 -23.07
N ALA A 89 -1.95 -10.50 -23.29
CA ALA A 89 -0.80 -11.39 -23.17
C ALA A 89 -0.63 -11.92 -21.72
N THR A 90 -0.81 -11.07 -20.70
CA THR A 90 -0.79 -11.45 -19.27
C THR A 90 -1.95 -12.38 -18.89
N LEU A 91 -3.09 -12.27 -19.57
CA LEU A 91 -4.21 -13.19 -19.36
C LEU A 91 -3.93 -14.56 -19.98
N LEU A 92 -3.31 -14.57 -21.16
CA LEU A 92 -3.12 -15.78 -21.96
C LEU A 92 -1.87 -16.57 -21.56
N ASP A 93 -0.77 -15.94 -21.18
CA ASP A 93 0.50 -16.64 -20.90
C ASP A 93 0.35 -17.73 -19.83
N ASN A 94 -0.25 -17.40 -18.68
CA ASN A 94 -0.53 -18.32 -17.59
C ASN A 94 -1.42 -19.48 -18.04
N ALA A 95 -2.40 -19.19 -18.89
CA ALA A 95 -3.29 -20.21 -19.44
C ALA A 95 -2.56 -21.15 -20.39
N PHE A 96 -1.63 -20.66 -21.20
CA PHE A 96 -0.81 -21.49 -22.08
C PHE A 96 0.19 -22.36 -21.32
N TYR A 97 0.85 -21.83 -20.28
CA TYR A 97 1.71 -22.65 -19.41
C TYR A 97 0.92 -23.70 -18.65
N SER A 98 -0.23 -23.32 -18.08
CA SER A 98 -1.15 -24.22 -17.42
C SER A 98 -1.66 -25.31 -18.37
N ALA A 99 -2.09 -24.93 -19.57
CA ALA A 99 -2.53 -25.86 -20.60
C ALA A 99 -1.42 -26.83 -21.00
N ALA A 100 -0.17 -26.37 -21.10
CA ALA A 100 0.96 -27.24 -21.40
C ALA A 100 1.10 -28.37 -20.38
N PHE A 101 1.10 -28.05 -19.08
CA PHE A 101 1.18 -29.09 -18.06
C PHE A 101 -0.06 -29.97 -18.00
N VAL A 102 -1.26 -29.41 -18.15
CA VAL A 102 -2.49 -30.20 -18.11
C VAL A 102 -2.57 -31.16 -19.30
N VAL A 103 -2.25 -30.69 -20.52
CA VAL A 103 -2.18 -31.56 -21.70
C VAL A 103 -1.10 -32.61 -21.50
N ALA A 104 0.08 -32.26 -20.98
CA ALA A 104 1.14 -33.23 -20.70
C ALA A 104 0.68 -34.30 -19.69
N ALA A 105 0.04 -33.90 -18.59
CA ALA A 105 -0.47 -34.82 -17.58
C ALA A 105 -1.57 -35.74 -18.13
N CYS A 106 -2.49 -35.21 -18.95
CA CYS A 106 -3.59 -35.99 -19.52
C CYS A 106 -3.15 -36.92 -20.66
N SER A 107 -2.07 -36.59 -21.38
CA SER A 107 -1.56 -37.39 -22.51
C SER A 107 -0.40 -38.32 -22.12
N THR A 108 -0.08 -38.41 -20.84
CA THR A 108 0.93 -39.30 -20.27
C THR A 108 0.26 -40.36 -19.40
N GLN A 109 0.91 -41.52 -19.21
CA GLN A 109 0.41 -42.60 -18.37
C GLN A 109 1.22 -42.81 -17.07
N GLY A 110 0.61 -43.54 -16.13
CA GLY A 110 1.27 -44.01 -14.91
C GLY A 110 1.75 -42.91 -13.97
N GLY A 111 2.88 -43.15 -13.31
CA GLY A 111 3.45 -42.23 -12.31
C GLY A 111 3.89 -40.87 -12.87
N TYR A 112 4.28 -40.80 -14.15
CA TYR A 112 4.69 -39.55 -14.79
C TYR A 112 3.52 -38.57 -14.93
N ALA A 113 2.33 -39.08 -15.25
CA ALA A 113 1.11 -38.27 -15.34
C ALA A 113 0.77 -37.61 -13.99
N ILE A 114 0.93 -38.36 -12.89
CA ILE A 114 0.74 -37.86 -11.52
C ILE A 114 1.79 -36.78 -11.21
N GLY A 115 3.06 -37.03 -11.50
CA GLY A 115 4.14 -36.05 -11.27
C GLY A 115 3.91 -34.72 -12.01
N LEU A 116 3.46 -34.79 -13.25
CA LEU A 116 3.10 -33.61 -14.05
C LEU A 116 1.88 -32.87 -13.49
N ALA A 117 0.85 -33.59 -13.06
CA ALA A 117 -0.33 -33.01 -12.42
C ALA A 117 0.00 -32.31 -11.08
N VAL A 118 0.87 -32.91 -10.27
CA VAL A 118 1.35 -32.28 -9.03
C VAL A 118 2.18 -31.04 -9.34
N THR A 119 3.07 -31.11 -10.32
CA THR A 119 3.89 -29.97 -10.75
C THR A 119 3.01 -28.80 -11.19
N GLN A 120 1.95 -29.08 -11.95
CA GLN A 120 0.94 -28.08 -12.32
C GLN A 120 0.33 -27.41 -11.08
N GLY A 121 -0.10 -28.19 -10.10
CA GLY A 121 -0.65 -27.66 -8.85
C GLY A 121 0.32 -26.76 -8.10
N LEU A 122 1.60 -27.16 -8.02
CA LEU A 122 2.65 -26.35 -7.40
C LEU A 122 2.86 -25.04 -8.15
N VAL A 123 2.90 -25.07 -9.49
CA VAL A 123 3.05 -23.85 -10.31
C VAL A 123 1.87 -22.91 -10.09
N LEU A 124 0.65 -23.43 -10.09
CA LEU A 124 -0.56 -22.64 -9.86
C LEU A 124 -0.57 -21.98 -8.48
N ILE A 125 -0.15 -22.70 -7.44
CA ILE A 125 -0.14 -22.18 -6.07
C ILE A 125 1.03 -21.20 -5.84
N ALA A 126 2.21 -21.50 -6.36
CA ALA A 126 3.42 -20.72 -6.09
C ALA A 126 3.50 -19.42 -6.91
N PHE A 127 3.01 -19.43 -8.15
CA PHE A 127 3.18 -18.30 -9.07
C PHE A 127 1.85 -17.65 -9.43
N VAL A 128 0.84 -18.44 -9.80
CA VAL A 128 -0.37 -17.90 -10.42
C VAL A 128 -1.33 -17.31 -9.38
N ALA A 129 -1.71 -18.10 -8.37
CA ALA A 129 -2.65 -17.71 -7.33
C ALA A 129 -2.24 -16.45 -6.54
N PRO A 130 -0.99 -16.25 -6.11
CA PRO A 130 -0.59 -15.04 -5.40
C PRO A 130 -0.55 -13.80 -6.30
N THR A 131 -0.20 -13.97 -7.59
CA THR A 131 -0.01 -12.85 -8.52
C THR A 131 -1.33 -12.28 -9.03
N TYR A 132 -2.35 -13.11 -9.29
CA TYR A 132 -3.61 -12.69 -9.91
C TYR A 132 -4.82 -12.86 -8.99
N ALA A 133 -5.58 -11.79 -8.79
CA ALA A 133 -6.86 -11.84 -8.10
C ALA A 133 -7.91 -12.51 -8.98
N LEU A 134 -8.87 -13.18 -8.35
CA LEU A 134 -9.90 -13.92 -9.07
C LEU A 134 -10.84 -12.97 -9.82
N THR A 135 -10.81 -13.02 -11.14
CA THR A 135 -11.75 -12.30 -12.01
C THR A 135 -12.40 -13.27 -12.99
N LEU A 136 -13.57 -12.91 -13.53
CA LEU A 136 -14.28 -13.77 -14.48
C LEU A 136 -13.43 -14.09 -15.73
N PRO A 137 -12.79 -13.11 -16.41
CA PRO A 137 -11.94 -13.42 -17.56
C PRO A 137 -10.82 -14.38 -17.22
N PHE A 138 -10.15 -14.16 -16.08
CA PHE A 138 -9.07 -15.02 -15.62
C PHE A 138 -9.55 -16.45 -15.33
N ALA A 139 -10.65 -16.59 -14.60
CA ALA A 139 -11.25 -17.89 -14.31
C ALA A 139 -11.64 -18.61 -15.60
N THR A 140 -12.26 -17.92 -16.56
CA THR A 140 -12.67 -18.52 -17.83
C THR A 140 -11.46 -19.03 -18.63
N VAL A 141 -10.44 -18.19 -18.83
CA VAL A 141 -9.27 -18.56 -19.64
C VAL A 141 -8.46 -19.67 -18.98
N MET A 142 -8.36 -19.70 -17.64
CA MET A 142 -7.66 -20.77 -16.92
C MET A 142 -8.43 -22.10 -16.89
N THR A 143 -9.76 -22.08 -17.07
CA THR A 143 -10.62 -23.28 -16.94
C THR A 143 -10.86 -23.98 -18.27
N ILE A 144 -10.94 -23.24 -19.38
CA ILE A 144 -11.25 -23.82 -20.70
C ILE A 144 -10.20 -24.85 -21.14
N PRO A 145 -8.88 -24.58 -21.12
CA PRO A 145 -7.89 -25.54 -21.61
C PRO A 145 -7.90 -26.86 -20.82
N PRO A 146 -7.98 -26.86 -19.47
CA PRO A 146 -8.21 -28.09 -18.72
C PRO A 146 -9.46 -28.83 -19.16
N LEU A 147 -10.63 -28.17 -19.23
CA LEU A 147 -11.87 -28.84 -19.63
C LEU A 147 -11.77 -29.51 -21.01
N LEU A 148 -11.14 -28.84 -21.98
CA LEU A 148 -10.89 -29.41 -23.30
C LEU A 148 -9.93 -30.61 -23.21
N ALA A 149 -8.89 -30.52 -22.40
CA ALA A 149 -7.94 -31.62 -22.22
C ALA A 149 -8.59 -32.84 -21.54
N PHE A 150 -9.44 -32.62 -20.54
CA PHE A 150 -10.24 -33.66 -19.91
C PHE A 150 -11.18 -34.34 -20.91
N ALA A 151 -11.85 -33.57 -21.76
CA ALA A 151 -12.76 -34.09 -22.77
C ALA A 151 -12.07 -34.92 -23.87
N VAL A 152 -10.85 -34.52 -24.28
CA VAL A 152 -10.13 -35.17 -25.38
C VAL A 152 -9.36 -36.42 -24.93
N TRP A 153 -8.69 -36.37 -23.77
CA TRP A 153 -7.76 -37.43 -23.36
C TRP A 153 -8.29 -38.34 -22.25
N MET A 154 -9.38 -37.97 -21.57
CA MET A 154 -10.01 -38.76 -20.50
C MET A 154 -8.99 -39.36 -19.51
N PRO A 155 -8.29 -38.51 -18.73
CA PRO A 155 -7.22 -38.95 -17.84
C PRO A 155 -7.73 -39.92 -16.76
N SER A 156 -6.80 -40.67 -16.17
CA SER A 156 -7.12 -41.54 -15.02
C SER A 156 -7.76 -40.76 -13.86
N ALA A 157 -8.54 -41.45 -13.02
CA ALA A 157 -9.22 -40.84 -11.88
C ALA A 157 -8.24 -40.10 -10.92
N ALA A 158 -7.06 -40.66 -10.67
CA ALA A 158 -6.06 -40.04 -9.80
C ALA A 158 -5.55 -38.70 -10.35
N VAL A 159 -5.18 -38.67 -11.63
CA VAL A 159 -4.74 -37.43 -12.32
C VAL A 159 -5.87 -36.40 -12.34
N SER A 160 -7.09 -36.86 -12.61
CA SER A 160 -8.30 -36.03 -12.62
C SER A 160 -8.52 -35.32 -11.30
N VAL A 161 -8.44 -36.06 -10.18
CA VAL A 161 -8.60 -35.51 -8.82
C VAL A 161 -7.51 -34.49 -8.53
N ILE A 162 -6.24 -34.79 -8.84
CA ILE A 162 -5.12 -33.86 -8.58
C ILE A 162 -5.30 -32.56 -9.36
N LEU A 163 -5.63 -32.63 -10.65
CA LEU A 163 -5.83 -31.45 -11.48
C LEU A 163 -7.04 -30.63 -11.01
N LEU A 164 -8.14 -31.28 -10.62
CA LEU A 164 -9.32 -30.61 -10.07
C LEU A 164 -9.00 -29.93 -8.73
N CYS A 165 -8.33 -30.63 -7.81
CA CYS A 165 -7.89 -30.06 -6.54
C CYS A 165 -6.94 -28.88 -6.76
N SER A 166 -6.00 -28.99 -7.69
CA SER A 166 -5.07 -27.92 -8.05
C SER A 166 -5.80 -26.68 -8.55
N TRP A 167 -6.83 -26.86 -9.39
CA TRP A 167 -7.66 -25.77 -9.87
C TRP A 167 -8.49 -25.12 -8.76
N VAL A 168 -9.12 -25.91 -7.88
CA VAL A 168 -9.84 -25.38 -6.71
C VAL A 168 -8.91 -24.60 -5.80
N MET A 169 -7.72 -25.14 -5.50
CA MET A 169 -6.72 -24.46 -4.67
C MET A 169 -6.23 -23.17 -5.31
N MET A 170 -6.04 -23.13 -6.63
CA MET A 170 -5.72 -21.90 -7.36
C MET A 170 -6.83 -20.85 -7.18
N LEU A 171 -8.10 -21.22 -7.36
CA LEU A 171 -9.22 -20.29 -7.15
C LEU A 171 -9.26 -19.75 -5.72
N VAL A 172 -9.13 -20.61 -4.71
CA VAL A 172 -9.10 -20.21 -3.30
C VAL A 172 -7.92 -19.28 -3.03
N GLY A 173 -6.74 -19.62 -3.54
CA GLY A 173 -5.54 -18.80 -3.41
C GLY A 173 -5.70 -17.43 -4.07
N SER A 174 -6.28 -17.37 -5.27
CA SER A 174 -6.59 -16.10 -5.95
C SER A 174 -7.63 -15.25 -5.20
N VAL A 175 -8.62 -15.86 -4.53
CA VAL A 175 -9.56 -15.14 -3.66
C VAL A 175 -8.83 -14.56 -2.45
N TRP A 176 -7.95 -15.34 -1.82
CA TRP A 176 -7.15 -14.88 -0.68
C TRP A 176 -6.20 -13.76 -1.09
N ALA A 177 -5.58 -13.84 -2.26
CA ALA A 177 -4.75 -12.79 -2.82
C ALA A 177 -5.55 -11.50 -3.09
N SER A 178 -6.80 -11.61 -3.56
CA SER A 178 -7.70 -10.46 -3.70
C SER A 178 -7.95 -9.77 -2.35
N ARG A 179 -8.39 -10.54 -1.34
CA ARG A 179 -8.67 -10.01 0.00
C ARG A 179 -7.45 -9.39 0.63
N ARG A 180 -6.28 -10.03 0.51
CA ARG A 180 -5.01 -9.48 1.01
C ARG A 180 -4.70 -8.14 0.38
N ARG A 181 -4.90 -7.98 -0.93
CA ARG A 181 -4.68 -6.71 -1.63
C ARG A 181 -5.66 -5.63 -1.22
N GLU A 182 -6.93 -5.97 -1.07
CA GLU A 182 -7.95 -5.04 -0.56
C GLU A 182 -7.59 -4.54 0.84
N LEU A 183 -7.16 -5.43 1.73
CA LEU A 183 -6.71 -5.08 3.08
C LEU A 183 -5.47 -4.18 3.06
N LEU A 184 -4.47 -4.48 2.23
CA LEU A 184 -3.28 -3.64 2.08
C LEU A 184 -3.61 -2.26 1.51
N ALA A 185 -4.52 -2.19 0.53
CA ALA A 185 -4.98 -0.92 -0.03
C ALA A 185 -5.76 -0.09 1.01
N ALA A 186 -6.61 -0.72 1.81
CA ALA A 186 -7.32 -0.08 2.91
C ALA A 186 -6.36 0.43 3.99
N GLN A 187 -5.35 -0.38 4.36
CA GLN A 187 -4.33 0.02 5.31
C GLN A 187 -3.54 1.24 4.82
N LYS A 188 -3.08 1.25 3.55
CA LYS A 188 -2.39 2.41 2.96
C LYS A 188 -3.25 3.68 3.00
N LYS A 189 -4.55 3.56 2.70
CA LYS A 189 -5.49 4.69 2.78
C LYS A 189 -5.66 5.19 4.22
N LEU A 190 -5.78 4.27 5.18
CA LEU A 190 -5.91 4.62 6.59
C LEU A 190 -4.65 5.32 7.11
N THR A 191 -3.46 4.81 6.78
CA THR A 191 -2.18 5.44 7.13
C THR A 191 -2.09 6.84 6.54
N ALA A 192 -2.42 7.03 5.26
CA ALA A 192 -2.42 8.35 4.64
C ALA A 192 -3.42 9.31 5.32
N ALA A 193 -4.61 8.83 5.69
CA ALA A 193 -5.61 9.62 6.40
C ALA A 193 -5.14 10.03 7.81
N VAL A 194 -4.49 9.12 8.54
CA VAL A 194 -3.91 9.41 9.86
C VAL A 194 -2.78 10.42 9.75
N THR A 195 -1.88 10.28 8.77
CA THR A 195 -0.81 11.25 8.53
C THR A 195 -1.37 12.64 8.21
N ALA A 196 -2.40 12.72 7.36
CA ALA A 196 -3.07 13.99 7.05
C ALA A 196 -3.76 14.61 8.28
N ALA A 197 -4.42 13.78 9.11
CA ALA A 197 -5.08 14.24 10.33
C ALA A 197 -4.07 14.80 11.36
N ASN A 198 -2.92 14.15 11.53
CA ASN A 198 -1.86 14.63 12.40
C ASN A 198 -1.32 15.99 11.93
N GLN A 199 -1.11 16.15 10.62
CA GLN A 199 -0.65 17.42 10.07
C GLN A 199 -1.64 18.56 10.32
N ILE A 200 -2.95 18.31 10.15
CA ILE A 200 -4.00 19.30 10.43
C ILE A 200 -4.05 19.63 11.93
N ALA A 201 -3.86 18.63 12.80
CA ALA A 201 -3.83 18.84 14.24
C ALA A 201 -2.65 19.73 14.66
N ASP A 202 -1.45 19.48 14.14
CA ASP A 202 -0.26 20.29 14.41
C ASP A 202 -0.44 21.74 13.92
N GLU A 203 -0.95 21.93 12.70
CA GLU A 203 -1.26 23.26 12.14
C GLU A 203 -2.32 24.00 12.99
N SER A 204 -3.33 23.29 13.48
CA SER A 204 -4.38 23.87 14.33
C SER A 204 -3.84 24.29 15.69
N VAL A 205 -2.97 23.48 16.32
CA VAL A 205 -2.32 23.82 17.58
C VAL A 205 -1.40 25.03 17.41
N GLN A 206 -0.60 25.07 16.34
CA GLN A 206 0.25 26.22 16.04
C GLN A 206 -0.57 27.50 15.79
N ALA A 207 -1.67 27.42 15.04
CA ALA A 207 -2.55 28.55 14.79
C ALA A 207 -3.24 29.05 16.07
N ALA A 208 -3.71 28.13 16.92
CA ALA A 208 -4.30 28.47 18.21
C ALA A 208 -3.26 29.15 19.12
N LEU A 209 -2.07 28.59 19.25
CA LEU A 209 -0.97 29.18 20.02
C LEU A 209 -0.58 30.55 19.49
N ALA A 210 -0.42 30.72 18.19
CA ALA A 210 -0.11 32.01 17.58
C ALA A 210 -1.20 33.05 17.85
N THR A 211 -2.48 32.65 17.78
CA THR A 211 -3.62 33.53 18.08
C THR A 211 -3.65 33.92 19.55
N THR A 212 -3.43 32.97 20.47
CA THR A 212 -3.38 33.22 21.90
C THR A 212 -2.18 34.12 22.26
N LEU A 213 -1.00 33.87 21.68
CA LEU A 213 0.18 34.71 21.87
C LEU A 213 -0.02 36.13 21.33
N LEU A 214 -0.66 36.28 20.17
CA LEU A 214 -0.99 37.59 19.61
C LEU A 214 -1.99 38.34 20.50
N SER A 215 -3.04 37.67 20.95
CA SER A 215 -4.03 38.24 21.87
C SER A 215 -3.40 38.65 23.20
N LEU A 216 -2.50 37.83 23.74
CA LEU A 216 -1.73 38.15 24.93
C LEU A 216 -0.82 39.37 24.71
N GLY A 217 -0.14 39.44 23.56
CA GLY A 217 0.69 40.58 23.17
C GLY A 217 -0.12 41.89 23.13
N ASN A 218 -1.30 41.86 22.49
CA ASN A 218 -2.20 43.02 22.44
C ASN A 218 -2.68 43.44 23.84
N PHE A 219 -3.11 42.48 24.67
CA PHE A 219 -3.53 42.76 26.04
C PHE A 219 -2.41 43.43 26.86
N LEU A 220 -1.18 42.90 26.79
CA LEU A 220 -0.03 43.49 27.49
C LEU A 220 0.31 44.90 26.98
N HIS A 221 0.18 45.14 25.67
CA HIS A 221 0.36 46.47 25.09
C HIS A 221 -0.71 47.46 25.55
N GLU A 222 -1.99 47.06 25.57
CA GLU A 222 -3.09 47.90 26.07
C GLU A 222 -2.92 48.22 27.56
N LEU A 223 -2.57 47.21 28.36
CA LEU A 223 -2.32 47.37 29.79
C LEU A 223 -1.17 48.36 30.05
N ARG A 224 -0.06 48.25 29.29
CA ARG A 224 1.05 49.21 29.38
C ARG A 224 0.63 50.62 28.97
N ASN A 225 -0.20 50.77 27.95
CA ASN A 225 -0.71 52.07 27.51
C ASN A 225 -1.59 52.71 28.59
N HIS A 226 -2.48 51.94 29.23
CA HIS A 226 -3.31 52.41 30.33
C HIS A 226 -2.47 52.84 31.53
N GLN A 227 -1.48 52.04 31.95
CA GLN A 227 -0.57 52.40 33.04
C GLN A 227 0.23 53.66 32.72
N THR A 228 0.74 53.79 31.48
CA THR A 228 1.47 54.99 31.05
C THR A 228 0.59 56.25 31.11
N SER A 229 -0.68 56.13 30.70
CA SER A 229 -1.64 57.24 30.77
C SER A 229 -1.97 57.63 32.22
N ILE A 230 -2.20 56.66 33.10
CA ILE A 230 -2.45 56.90 34.53
C ILE A 230 -1.25 57.60 35.15
N ARG A 231 -0.03 57.11 34.91
CA ARG A 231 1.21 57.72 35.40
C ARG A 231 1.40 59.15 34.90
N ALA A 232 1.14 59.41 33.62
CA ALA A 232 1.22 60.75 33.05
C ALA A 232 0.20 61.70 33.68
N ASN A 233 -1.03 61.23 33.93
CA ASN A 233 -2.07 62.01 34.59
C ASN A 233 -1.70 62.33 36.05
N LEU A 234 -1.23 61.34 36.82
CA LEU A 234 -0.76 61.56 38.19
C LEU A 234 0.44 62.52 38.24
N SER A 235 1.38 62.38 37.32
CA SER A 235 2.54 63.28 37.18
C SER A 235 2.11 64.72 36.84
N TYR A 236 1.10 64.89 36.00
CA TYR A 236 0.54 66.20 35.66
C TYR A 236 -0.15 66.85 36.86
N VAL A 237 -0.92 66.08 37.64
CA VAL A 237 -1.53 66.55 38.89
C VAL A 237 -0.44 66.97 39.89
N ALA A 238 0.66 66.22 39.99
CA ALA A 238 1.79 66.53 40.87
C ALA A 238 2.48 67.86 40.55
N MET A 239 2.45 68.29 39.28
CA MET A 239 3.00 69.56 38.81
C MET A 239 2.11 70.76 39.14
N GLN A 240 0.86 70.57 39.60
CA GLN A 240 -0.02 71.69 39.97
C GLN A 240 0.41 72.29 41.32
N ALA A 241 0.57 73.63 41.33
CA ALA A 241 1.08 74.37 42.49
C ALA A 241 0.05 74.54 43.64
N ASN A 242 -1.24 74.26 43.41
CA ASN A 242 -2.34 74.55 44.32
C ASN A 242 -3.01 73.29 44.93
N LEU A 243 -2.25 72.23 45.17
CA LEU A 243 -2.75 71.06 45.90
C LEU A 243 -2.75 71.36 47.41
N ASP A 244 -3.86 71.07 48.09
CA ASP A 244 -3.90 71.06 49.55
C ASP A 244 -3.08 69.86 50.10
N ALA A 245 -2.82 69.86 51.41
CA ALA A 245 -1.96 68.85 52.04
C ALA A 245 -2.55 67.43 51.97
N GLU A 246 -3.88 67.30 51.95
CA GLU A 246 -4.60 66.03 51.94
C GLU A 246 -4.60 65.42 50.52
N ALA A 247 -4.83 66.24 49.50
CA ALA A 247 -4.71 65.86 48.09
C ALA A 247 -3.27 65.51 47.69
N ARG A 248 -2.27 66.15 48.32
CA ARG A 248 -0.86 65.83 48.06
C ARG A 248 -0.45 64.49 48.66
N ALA A 249 -0.88 64.19 49.89
CA ALA A 249 -0.69 62.87 50.49
C ALA A 249 -1.38 61.75 49.69
N ALA A 250 -2.63 61.97 49.25
CA ALA A 250 -3.35 61.00 48.42
C ALA A 250 -2.70 60.78 47.03
N LEU A 251 -2.06 61.81 46.48
CA LEU A 251 -1.33 61.71 45.22
C LEU A 251 -0.03 60.91 45.36
N ASP A 252 0.71 61.12 46.46
CA ASP A 252 1.93 60.38 46.76
C ASP A 252 1.61 58.88 46.97
N ASP A 253 0.55 58.55 47.73
CA ASP A 253 0.04 57.18 47.88
C ASP A 253 -0.37 56.54 46.54
N ALA A 254 -1.00 57.33 45.65
CA ALA A 254 -1.42 56.87 44.33
C ALA A 254 -0.24 56.63 43.38
N LEU A 255 0.82 57.44 43.47
CA LEU A 255 2.06 57.26 42.72
C LEU A 255 2.83 56.02 43.21
N GLU A 256 2.93 55.82 44.52
CA GLU A 256 3.56 54.62 45.11
C GLU A 256 2.80 53.35 44.72
N SER A 257 1.47 53.38 44.79
CA SER A 257 0.61 52.26 44.36
C SER A 257 0.77 51.95 42.86
N GLN A 258 0.88 52.99 42.02
CA GLN A 258 1.08 52.83 40.57
C GLN A 258 2.46 52.25 40.25
N GLU A 259 3.50 52.62 41.00
CA GLU A 259 4.85 52.07 40.84
C GLU A 259 4.92 50.60 41.25
N ALA A 260 4.24 50.23 42.36
CA ALA A 260 4.08 48.84 42.77
C ALA A 260 3.31 48.00 41.73
N GLU A 261 2.24 48.56 41.14
CA GLU A 261 1.47 47.89 40.09
C GLU A 261 2.28 47.72 38.79
N GLU A 262 3.07 48.74 38.39
CA GLU A 262 3.96 48.68 37.23
C GLU A 262 5.04 47.61 37.43
N GLN A 263 5.59 47.50 38.64
CA GLN A 263 6.57 46.48 39.01
C GLN A 263 5.95 45.08 38.95
N LEU A 264 4.78 44.88 39.56
CA LEU A 264 4.05 43.59 39.52
C LEU A 264 3.73 43.16 38.08
N THR A 265 3.37 44.13 37.24
CA THR A 265 3.10 43.90 35.81
C THR A 265 4.36 43.47 35.07
N ARG A 266 5.50 44.15 35.30
CA ARG A 266 6.79 43.78 34.70
C ARG A 266 7.23 42.38 35.12
N ASP A 267 7.09 42.05 36.40
CA ASP A 267 7.48 40.75 36.95
C ASP A 267 6.58 39.62 36.41
N THR A 268 5.28 39.89 36.27
CA THR A 268 4.33 38.96 35.63
C THR A 268 4.65 38.76 34.15
N ILE A 269 4.98 39.83 33.41
CA ILE A 269 5.41 39.74 32.01
C ILE A 269 6.72 38.97 31.87
N ALA A 270 7.68 39.20 32.78
CA ALA A 270 8.95 38.48 32.79
C ALA A 270 8.74 36.98 33.05
N SER A 271 7.92 36.62 34.04
CA SER A 271 7.59 35.23 34.35
C SER A 271 6.82 34.54 33.21
N LEU A 272 5.93 35.26 32.53
CA LEU A 272 5.23 34.75 31.34
C LEU A 272 6.19 34.56 30.16
N LYS A 273 7.15 35.46 29.95
CA LYS A 273 8.19 35.32 28.91
C LYS A 273 9.15 34.16 29.18
N GLU A 274 9.47 33.91 30.44
CA GLU A 274 10.32 32.78 30.86
C GLU A 274 9.60 31.45 30.61
N LYS A 275 8.31 31.35 30.98
CA LYS A 275 7.48 30.17 30.71
C LYS A 275 7.12 29.97 29.22
N ALA A 276 7.10 31.03 28.43
CA ALA A 276 6.87 31.00 26.99
C ALA A 276 8.17 30.95 26.16
N GLY A 277 9.34 30.91 26.82
CA GLY A 277 10.63 30.73 26.16
C GLY A 277 10.71 29.37 25.46
N PRO A 278 11.53 29.24 24.39
CA PRO A 278 11.52 28.04 23.56
C PRO A 278 12.21 26.89 24.30
N GLU A 279 11.45 26.08 25.03
CA GLU A 279 11.82 24.67 25.20
C GLU A 279 11.59 23.99 23.86
N ALA A 280 12.61 24.10 23.01
CA ALA A 280 12.88 23.09 22.00
C ALA A 280 13.33 21.80 22.71
N GLU A 281 12.47 21.22 23.57
CA GLU A 281 12.57 19.81 23.87
C GLU A 281 11.90 19.09 22.71
N SER A 282 12.73 18.68 21.77
CA SER A 282 12.36 17.65 20.81
C SER A 282 11.97 16.41 21.59
N PHE A 283 10.68 16.22 21.84
CA PHE A 283 10.18 14.93 22.30
C PHE A 283 10.46 13.91 21.20
N LEU A 284 11.46 13.08 21.44
CA LEU A 284 11.69 11.90 20.62
C LEU A 284 10.46 11.01 20.78
N ILE A 285 9.82 10.68 19.66
CA ILE A 285 8.63 9.83 19.58
C ILE A 285 8.80 8.50 20.35
N ASP A 286 10.05 8.06 20.55
CA ASP A 286 10.40 6.88 21.36
C ASP A 286 10.02 7.00 22.85
N GLU A 287 10.10 8.18 23.47
CA GLU A 287 9.74 8.37 24.90
C GLU A 287 8.23 8.30 25.14
N VAL A 288 7.42 8.75 24.16
CA VAL A 288 5.96 8.65 24.24
C VAL A 288 5.52 7.19 24.07
N ILE A 289 6.22 6.42 23.24
CA ILE A 289 5.93 5.00 23.01
C ILE A 289 6.30 4.14 24.24
N GLU A 290 7.38 4.45 24.96
CA GLU A 290 7.74 3.74 26.20
C GLU A 290 6.73 3.99 27.32
N ARG A 291 6.22 5.21 27.47
CA ARG A 291 5.26 5.58 28.52
C ARG A 291 3.87 4.96 28.37
N VAL A 292 3.48 4.58 27.15
CA VAL A 292 2.20 3.89 26.87
C VAL A 292 2.31 2.38 27.06
N ARG A 293 3.53 1.83 27.15
CA ARG A 293 3.78 0.40 27.38
C ARG A 293 4.03 0.03 28.85
N SER A 294 4.26 0.99 29.74
CA SER A 294 4.28 0.82 31.20
C SER A 294 2.90 0.99 31.82
#